data_AF-A0A1M7MZC1-F1
#
_entry.id   AF-A0A1M7MZC1-F1
#
_cell.length_a   1.000
_cell.length_b   1.000
_cell.length_c   1.000
_cell.angle_alpha   90.00
_cell.angle_beta   90.00
_cell.angle_gamma   90.00
#
_symmetry.space_group_name_H-M   'P 1'
#
loop_
_entity.id
_entity.type
_entity.pdbx_description
1 polymer ?
#
loop_
_entity_poly.entity_id
_entity_poly.type
_entity_poly.pdbx_seq_one_letter_code
_entity_poly.pdbx_strand_id
1 'polypeptide(L)'
;MSERKRRKHDYSARLKYIRLLESGWTFSLIRVKYGIDDTQLKVLWEKYQQYGEAGLHKSGKIKADFALKKKIVLDIIENHLTLHAASIKYGPSISAINTWL
;
A
#
# COMPACT_ATOMS: atom_id res chain seq x y z
N MET A 1 9.84 25.44 -0.36
CA MET A 1 9.62 23.97 -0.41
C MET A 1 8.98 23.65 -1.76
N SER A 2 9.71 23.01 -2.68
CA SER A 2 9.21 22.75 -4.03
C SER A 2 8.13 21.67 -4.00
N GLU A 3 6.88 22.05 -4.24
CA GLU A 3 5.75 21.14 -4.44
C GLU A 3 5.98 20.32 -5.72
N ARG A 4 6.75 19.22 -5.60
CA ARG A 4 6.81 18.21 -6.65
C ARG A 4 5.43 17.58 -6.76
N LYS A 5 4.63 18.11 -7.69
CA LYS A 5 3.31 17.60 -8.08
C LYS A 5 3.44 16.09 -8.30
N ARG A 6 2.98 15.29 -7.31
CA ARG A 6 3.10 13.83 -7.34
C ARG A 6 2.37 13.31 -8.58
N ARG A 7 3.11 12.80 -9.56
CA ARG A 7 2.52 12.21 -10.76
C ARG A 7 1.66 11.02 -10.31
N LYS A 8 0.38 11.02 -10.70
CA LYS A 8 -0.50 9.90 -10.41
C LYS A 8 -0.06 8.74 -11.29
N HIS A 9 0.55 7.72 -10.69
CA HIS A 9 0.90 6.49 -11.38
C HIS A 9 -0.30 5.54 -11.36
N ASP A 10 -0.91 5.39 -12.54
CA ASP A 10 -2.03 4.50 -12.76
C ASP A 10 -1.60 3.01 -12.72
N TYR A 11 -2.57 2.10 -12.69
CA TYR A 11 -2.31 0.65 -12.63
C TYR A 11 -1.37 0.18 -13.75
N SER A 12 -1.60 0.62 -14.98
CA SER A 12 -0.75 0.30 -16.14
C SER A 12 0.70 0.73 -15.95
N ALA A 13 0.93 1.90 -15.34
CA ALA A 13 2.26 2.38 -15.03
C ALA A 13 2.95 1.52 -13.95
N ARG A 14 2.20 1.10 -12.92
CA ARG A 14 2.72 0.22 -11.87
C ARG A 14 3.11 -1.14 -12.42
N LEU A 15 2.22 -1.75 -13.21
CA LEU A 15 2.49 -3.02 -13.86
C LEU A 15 3.74 -2.94 -14.75
N LYS A 16 3.90 -1.85 -15.51
CA LYS A 16 5.10 -1.60 -16.29
C LYS A 16 6.36 -1.57 -15.42
N TYR A 17 6.34 -0.92 -14.27
CA TYR A 17 7.51 -0.87 -13.38
C TYR A 17 7.89 -2.24 -12.83
N ILE A 18 6.89 -3.05 -12.45
CA ILE A 18 7.12 -4.42 -11.99
C ILE A 18 7.73 -5.27 -13.10
N ARG A 19 7.20 -5.21 -14.32
CA ARG A 19 7.76 -5.93 -15.49
C ARG A 19 9.21 -5.51 -15.79
N LEU A 20 9.54 -4.24 -15.55
CA LEU A 20 10.93 -3.74 -15.68
C LEU A 20 11.82 -4.30 -14.56
N LEU A 21 11.33 -4.37 -13.32
CA LEU A 21 12.07 -5.00 -12.22
C LEU A 21 12.31 -6.50 -12.50
N GLU A 22 11.31 -7.22 -13.01
CA GLU A 22 11.45 -8.62 -13.43
C GLU A 22 12.47 -8.79 -14.56
N SER A 23 12.59 -7.81 -15.48
CA SER A 23 13.60 -7.84 -16.54
C SER A 23 15.00 -7.39 -16.09
N GLY A 24 15.20 -7.18 -14.79
CA GLY A 24 16.51 -6.86 -14.20
C GLY A 24 16.82 -5.36 -14.09
N TRP A 25 15.83 -4.48 -14.26
CA TRP A 25 16.04 -3.05 -14.07
C TRP A 25 16.22 -2.72 -12.58
N THR A 26 17.04 -1.72 -12.29
CA THR A 26 17.23 -1.22 -10.94
C THR A 26 16.21 -0.13 -10.59
N PHE A 27 15.83 -0.06 -9.32
CA PHE A 27 14.92 0.96 -8.78
C PHE A 27 15.32 2.38 -9.17
N SER A 28 16.62 2.70 -9.05
CA SER A 28 17.18 4.01 -9.38
C SER A 28 16.93 4.41 -10.83
N LEU A 29 17.04 3.45 -11.75
CA LEU A 29 16.88 3.71 -13.18
C LEU A 29 15.40 3.94 -13.53
N ILE A 30 14.49 3.20 -12.89
CA ILE A 30 13.04 3.41 -13.01
C ILE A 30 12.65 4.78 -12.42
N ARG A 31 13.23 5.17 -11.29
CA ARG A 31 13.02 6.49 -10.68
C ARG A 31 13.45 7.63 -11.59
N VAL A 32 14.67 7.57 -12.14
CA VAL A 32 15.17 8.62 -13.05
C VAL A 32 14.31 8.71 -14.31
N LYS A 33 13.93 7.57 -14.89
CA LYS A 33 13.20 7.53 -16.16
C LYS A 33 11.72 7.89 -16.03
N TYR A 34 11.06 7.47 -14.94
CA TYR A 34 9.61 7.58 -14.80
C TYR A 34 9.14 8.52 -13.67
N GLY A 35 10.04 9.02 -12.83
CA GLY A 35 9.70 9.89 -11.70
C GLY A 35 9.09 9.15 -10.51
N ILE A 36 9.26 7.84 -10.48
CA ILE A 36 9.10 6.90 -9.36
C ILE A 36 9.67 7.38 -8.01
N ASP A 37 8.95 7.54 -6.91
CA ASP A 37 9.65 7.53 -5.61
C ASP A 37 10.16 6.12 -5.28
N ASP A 38 11.41 6.00 -4.85
CA ASP A 38 12.04 4.71 -4.56
C ASP A 38 11.30 3.96 -3.43
N THR A 39 10.79 4.69 -2.42
CA THR A 39 10.03 4.09 -1.31
C THR A 39 8.70 3.54 -1.81
N GLN A 40 8.02 4.31 -2.67
CA GLN A 40 6.77 3.86 -3.27
C GLN A 40 6.98 2.63 -4.15
N LEU A 41 8.08 2.60 -4.91
CA LEU A 41 8.41 1.49 -5.80
C LEU A 41 8.76 0.21 -5.02
N LYS A 42 9.48 0.32 -3.89
CA LYS A 42 9.75 -0.80 -2.98
C LYS A 42 8.47 -1.40 -2.41
N VAL A 43 7.58 -0.57 -1.87
CA VAL A 43 6.28 -1.04 -1.33
C VAL A 43 5.44 -1.72 -2.42
N LEU A 44 5.47 -1.20 -3.65
CA LEU A 44 4.79 -1.81 -4.79
C LEU A 44 5.38 -3.19 -5.13
N TRP A 45 6.71 -3.31 -5.11
CA TRP A 45 7.40 -4.57 -5.35
C TRP A 45 7.08 -5.61 -4.27
N GLU A 46 7.12 -5.24 -2.99
CA GLU A 46 6.77 -6.14 -1.89
C GLU A 46 5.32 -6.63 -1.99
N LYS A 47 4.39 -5.72 -2.30
CA LYS A 47 2.97 -6.09 -2.52
C LYS A 47 2.80 -7.03 -3.70
N TYR A 48 3.56 -6.84 -4.78
CA TYR A 48 3.54 -7.75 -5.92
C TYR A 48 4.11 -9.13 -5.56
N GLN A 49 5.18 -9.19 -4.78
CA GLN A 49 5.73 -10.47 -4.32
C GLN A 49 4.75 -11.24 -3.42
N GLN A 50 3.96 -10.55 -2.60
CA GLN A 50 3.00 -11.19 -1.69
C GLN A 50 1.64 -11.53 -2.34
N TYR A 51 1.15 -10.69 -3.25
CA TYR A 51 -0.23 -10.76 -3.76
C TYR A 51 -0.31 -10.83 -5.30
N GLY A 52 0.82 -10.85 -6.00
CA GLY A 52 0.88 -10.80 -7.46
C GLY A 52 0.31 -9.50 -8.04
N GLU A 53 -0.25 -9.59 -9.24
CA GLU A 53 -0.84 -8.44 -9.94
C GLU A 53 -2.00 -7.77 -9.15
N ALA A 54 -2.68 -8.52 -8.28
CA ALA A 54 -3.72 -8.00 -7.40
C ALA A 54 -3.19 -6.95 -6.41
N GLY A 55 -1.93 -7.06 -5.99
CA GLY A 55 -1.26 -6.09 -5.10
C GLY A 55 -0.97 -4.73 -5.75
N LEU A 56 -1.02 -4.65 -7.08
CA LEU A 56 -0.78 -3.42 -7.85
C LEU A 56 -2.03 -2.56 -8.00
N HIS A 57 -3.21 -3.17 -7.85
CA HIS A 57 -4.46 -2.45 -7.81
C HIS A 57 -4.43 -1.46 -6.65
N LYS A 58 -4.89 -0.24 -6.93
CA LYS A 58 -5.10 0.73 -5.87
C LYS A 58 -6.13 0.12 -4.92
N SER A 59 -5.75 -0.11 -3.66
CA SER A 59 -6.71 -0.45 -2.62
C SER A 59 -7.84 0.56 -2.72
N GLY A 60 -9.05 0.09 -3.01
CA GLY A 60 -10.23 0.94 -3.06
C GLY A 60 -10.34 1.71 -1.74
N LYS A 61 -11.09 2.81 -1.73
CA LYS A 61 -11.50 3.38 -0.45
C LYS A 61 -12.30 2.29 0.26
N ILE A 62 -11.68 1.59 1.21
CA ILE A 62 -12.38 0.70 2.11
C ILE A 62 -13.35 1.62 2.85
N LYS A 63 -14.62 1.60 2.47
CA LYS A 63 -15.67 2.08 3.36
C LYS A 63 -15.60 1.11 4.52
N ALA A 64 -14.90 1.52 5.58
CA ALA A 64 -14.89 0.79 6.83
C ALA A 64 -16.32 0.85 7.34
N ASP A 65 -17.11 -0.14 6.93
CA ASP A 65 -18.47 -0.33 7.39
C ASP A 65 -18.44 -0.45 8.92
N PHE A 66 -19.48 0.01 9.60
CA PHE A 66 -19.51 0.04 11.07
C PHE A 66 -19.23 -1.34 11.65
N ALA A 67 -19.74 -2.40 11.00
CA ALA A 67 -19.47 -3.79 11.38
C ALA A 67 -17.97 -4.16 11.29
N LEU A 68 -17.27 -3.69 10.25
CA LEU A 68 -15.84 -3.94 10.07
C LEU A 68 -15.01 -3.18 11.12
N LYS A 69 -15.35 -1.93 11.41
CA LYS A 69 -14.68 -1.14 12.47
C LYS A 69 -14.83 -1.83 13.83
N LYS A 70 -16.04 -2.22 14.18
CA LYS A 70 -16.33 -2.89 15.45
C LYS A 70 -15.55 -4.19 15.59
N LYS A 71 -15.44 -4.98 14.51
CA LYS A 71 -14.65 -6.22 14.51
C LYS A 71 -13.16 -5.94 14.74
N ILE A 72 -12.60 -4.90 14.10
CA ILE A 72 -11.19 -4.51 14.27
C ILE A 72 -10.90 -4.05 15.70
N VAL A 73 -11.77 -3.21 16.27
CA VAL A 73 -11.62 -2.70 17.64
C VAL A 73 -11.74 -3.83 18.66
N LEU A 74 -12.73 -4.73 18.49
CA LEU A 74 -12.84 -5.92 19.33
C LEU A 74 -11.61 -6.82 19.23
N ASP A 75 -11.08 -7.04 18.03
CA ASP A 75 -9.84 -7.82 17.86
C ASP A 75 -8.62 -7.17 18.55
N ILE A 76 -8.56 -5.85 18.62
CA ILE A 76 -7.48 -5.14 19.33
C ILE A 76 -7.66 -5.26 20.84
N ILE A 77 -8.89 -5.12 21.35
CA ILE A 77 -9.19 -5.15 22.78
C ILE A 77 -9.14 -6.59 23.34
N GLU A 78 -9.82 -7.53 22.68
CA GLU A 78 -9.98 -8.91 23.16
C GLU A 78 -8.79 -9.80 22.81
N ASN A 79 -8.23 -9.66 21.59
CA ASN A 79 -7.09 -10.48 21.15
C ASN A 79 -5.73 -9.79 21.35
N HIS A 80 -5.69 -8.64 22.03
CA HIS A 80 -4.49 -7.81 22.25
C HIS A 80 -3.66 -7.58 20.98
N LEU A 81 -4.34 -7.47 19.83
CA LEU A 81 -3.66 -7.26 18.55
C LEU A 81 -3.06 -5.86 18.50
N THR A 82 -1.80 -5.78 18.11
CA THR A 82 -1.15 -4.48 17.87
C THR A 82 -1.78 -3.78 16.68
N LEU A 83 -1.79 -2.44 16.72
CA LEU A 83 -2.33 -1.60 15.62
C LEU A 83 -1.72 -1.95 14.26
N HIS A 84 -0.43 -2.30 14.23
CA HIS A 84 0.28 -2.71 13.03
C HIS A 84 -0.25 -4.06 12.50
N ALA A 85 -0.45 -5.04 13.37
CA ALA A 85 -1.02 -6.33 13.00
C ALA A 85 -2.46 -6.18 12.48
N ALA A 86 -3.28 -5.34 13.12
CA ALA A 86 -4.64 -5.04 12.66
C ALA A 86 -4.66 -4.34 11.30
N SER A 87 -3.72 -3.41 11.05
CA SER A 87 -3.57 -2.73 9.77
C SER A 87 -3.22 -3.69 8.64
N ILE A 88 -2.32 -4.66 8.89
CA ILE A 88 -1.97 -5.70 7.94
C ILE A 88 -3.16 -6.65 7.69
N LYS A 89 -3.82 -7.10 8.75
CA LYS A 89 -4.90 -8.10 8.67
C LYS A 89 -6.15 -7.57 7.97
N TYR A 90 -6.54 -6.33 8.27
CA TYR A 90 -7.82 -5.79 7.81
C TYR A 90 -7.68 -4.75 6.69
N GLY A 91 -6.52 -4.12 6.55
CA GLY A 91 -6.22 -3.15 5.50
C GLY A 91 -6.33 -1.66 5.85
N PRO A 92 -7.10 -1.20 6.87
CA PRO A 92 -7.09 0.21 7.28
C PRO A 92 -5.70 0.65 7.74
N SER A 93 -5.37 1.93 7.51
CA SER A 93 -4.13 2.50 8.04
C SER A 93 -4.16 2.55 9.57
N ILE A 94 -2.98 2.46 10.19
CA ILE A 94 -2.81 2.61 11.63
C ILE A 94 -3.49 3.88 12.15
N SER A 95 -3.37 5.01 11.44
CA SER A 95 -4.03 6.27 11.81
C SER A 95 -5.56 6.19 11.80
N ALA A 96 -6.14 5.43 10.86
CA ALA A 96 -7.58 5.21 10.81
C ALA A 96 -8.06 4.33 11.97
N ILE A 97 -7.30 3.28 12.29
CA ILE A 97 -7.57 2.41 13.44
C ILE A 97 -7.48 3.20 14.74
N ASN A 98 -6.47 4.08 14.87
CA ASN A 98 -6.31 4.97 16.03
C ASN A 98 -7.43 6.00 16.19
N THR A 99 -8.26 6.22 15.17
CA THR A 99 -9.46 7.07 15.25
C THR A 99 -10.69 6.28 15.72
N TRP A 100 -10.61 4.94 15.77
CA TRP A 100 -11.72 4.05 16.13
C TRP A 100 -11.57 3.43 17.52
N LEU A 101 -10.34 3.43 18.07
CA LEU A 101 -10.09 3.25 19.50
C LEU A 101 -10.58 4.49 20.25
#